data_AF-A0A7W1LAY2-F1
#
_entry.id   AF-A0A7W1LAY2-F1
#
_cell.length_a   1.000
_cell.length_b   1.000
_cell.length_c   1.000
_cell.angle_alpha   90.00
_cell.angle_beta   90.00
_cell.angle_gamma   90.00
#
_symmetry.space_group_name_H-M   'P 1'
#
loop_
_entity.id
_entity.type
_entity.pdbx_description
1 polymer ?
#
loop_
_entity_poly.entity_id
_entity_poly.type
_entity_poly.pdbx_seq_one_letter_code
_entity_poly.pdbx_strand_id
1 'polypeptide(L)' 'MTNNPENLGIRYRIDASRSSFTAQAFAEGMLSFMGHNPTFAVGRYGGEIQLDSDNREVDSMLLIAQADKLSLLDKVS' A
#
# COMPACT_ATOMS: atom_id res chain seq x y z
N MET A 1 2.08 10.99 28.68
CA MET A 1 1.65 10.08 27.60
C MET A 1 1.49 8.71 28.21
N THR A 2 0.32 8.45 28.81
CA THR A 2 0.00 7.17 29.45
C THR A 2 -0.48 6.22 28.37
N ASN A 3 0.25 5.12 28.14
CA ASN A 3 -0.21 4.01 27.33
C ASN A 3 -1.51 3.49 27.96
N ASN A 4 -2.64 3.69 27.29
CA ASN A 4 -3.93 3.16 27.71
C ASN A 4 -4.02 1.71 27.20
N PRO A 5 -3.93 0.69 28.06
CA PRO A 5 -3.93 -0.72 27.64
C PRO A 5 -5.29 -1.21 27.10
N GLU A 6 -6.32 -0.36 27.11
CA GLU A 6 -7.71 -0.70 26.79
C GLU A 6 -8.10 -0.41 25.33
N ASN A 7 -7.25 0.23 24.50
CA ASN A 7 -7.56 0.38 23.07
C ASN A 7 -7.24 -0.94 22.34
N LEU A 8 -8.16 -1.89 22.46
CA LEU A 8 -8.16 -3.15 21.74
C LEU A 8 -8.61 -2.89 20.29
N GLY A 9 -7.76 -2.22 19.52
CA GLY A 9 -8.02 -1.90 18.12
C GLY A 9 -8.42 -3.15 17.31
N ILE A 10 -9.31 -2.97 16.34
CA ILE A 10 -9.80 -4.07 15.50
C ILE A 10 -8.78 -4.31 14.39
N ARG A 11 -8.30 -5.56 14.28
CA ARG A 11 -7.32 -5.98 13.28
C ARG A 11 -8.00 -6.63 12.07
N TYR A 12 -7.74 -6.06 10.90
CA TYR A 12 -8.19 -6.56 9.62
C TYR A 12 -7.01 -7.09 8.82
N ARG A 13 -7.22 -8.18 8.08
CA ARG A 13 -6.25 -8.71 7.12
C ARG A 13 -6.64 -8.30 5.71
N ILE A 14 -5.66 -7.83 4.95
CA ILE A 14 -5.87 -7.50 3.53
C ILE A 14 -6.04 -8.80 2.74
N ASP A 15 -7.20 -8.97 2.12
CA ASP A 15 -7.46 -10.04 1.16
C ASP A 15 -7.08 -9.57 -0.26
N ALA A 16 -5.88 -9.96 -0.69
CA ALA A 16 -5.35 -9.59 -2.01
C ALA A 16 -6.19 -10.15 -3.17
N SER A 17 -6.99 -11.21 -2.97
CA SER A 17 -7.85 -11.75 -4.02
C SER A 17 -9.07 -10.87 -4.32
N ARG A 18 -9.39 -9.95 -3.41
CA ARG A 18 -10.55 -9.04 -3.46
C ARG A 18 -10.15 -7.56 -3.42
N SER A 19 -8.86 -7.28 -3.55
CA SER A 19 -8.30 -5.94 -3.44
C SER A 19 -7.47 -5.63 -4.68
N SER A 20 -7.17 -4.35 -4.89
CA SER A 20 -6.19 -3.91 -5.88
C SER A 20 -5.13 -3.03 -5.20
N PHE A 21 -3.86 -3.30 -5.48
CA PHE A 21 -2.76 -2.44 -5.03
C PHE A 21 -1.87 -2.07 -6.22
N THR A 22 -1.65 -0.78 -6.40
CA THR A 22 -0.81 -0.22 -7.47
C THR A 22 0.28 0.65 -6.87
N ALA A 23 1.43 0.68 -7.54
CA ALA A 23 2.56 1.54 -7.19
C ALA A 23 2.88 2.43 -8.40
N GLN A 24 3.03 3.74 -8.16
CA GLN A 24 3.46 4.68 -9.19
C GLN A 24 4.88 5.13 -8.90
N ALA A 25 5.76 5.04 -9.90
CA ALA A 25 7.08 5.64 -9.82
C ALA A 25 7.02 7.06 -10.39
N PHE A 26 7.65 8.00 -9.70
CA PHE A 26 7.74 9.40 -10.12
C PHE A 26 9.16 9.67 -10.62
N ALA A 27 9.28 10.03 -11.89
CA ALA A 27 10.55 10.43 -12.48
C ALA A 27 10.80 11.91 -12.14
N GLU A 28 11.45 12.18 -11.01
CA GLU A 28 11.82 13.53 -10.60
C GLU A 28 13.30 13.87 -10.90
N GLY A 29 13.61 15.17 -10.91
CA GLY A 29 14.98 15.68 -11.08
C GLY A 29 15.56 15.41 -12.47
N MET A 30 16.86 15.10 -12.53
CA MET A 30 17.57 14.88 -13.80
C MET A 30 17.07 13.65 -14.57
N LEU A 31 16.23 12.78 -14.00
CA LEU A 31 15.69 11.60 -14.69
C LEU A 31 14.32 11.84 -15.32
N SER A 32 13.73 13.03 -15.11
CA SER A 32 12.43 13.42 -15.69
C SER A 32 12.41 13.41 -17.23
N PHE A 33 13.57 13.51 -17.89
CA PHE A 33 13.66 13.40 -19.35
C PHE A 33 13.46 11.97 -19.87
N MET A 34 13.60 10.94 -19.02
CA MET A 34 13.55 9.53 -19.44
C MET A 34 12.12 8.98 -19.61
N GLY A 35 11.08 9.77 -19.30
CA GLY A 35 9.71 9.42 -19.66
C GLY A 35 8.67 9.70 -18.58
N HIS A 36 7.47 9.20 -18.85
CA HIS A 36 6.27 9.31 -18.01
C HIS A 36 6.47 8.68 -16.61
N ASN A 37 5.52 8.92 -15.70
CA ASN A 37 5.48 8.34 -14.36
C ASN A 37 4.78 6.97 -14.40
N PRO A 38 5.50 5.83 -14.54
CA PRO A 38 4.88 4.56 -14.80
C PRO A 38 4.08 4.07 -13.62
N THR A 39 2.92 3.46 -13.89
CA THR A 39 2.11 2.76 -12.89
C THR A 39 2.28 1.25 -13.02
N PHE A 40 2.48 0.58 -11.89
CA PHE A 40 2.61 -0.87 -11.78
C PHE A 40 1.46 -1.47 -10.97
N ALA A 41 0.93 -2.61 -11.41
CA ALA A 41 0.12 -3.47 -10.55
C ALA A 41 1.05 -4.29 -9.66
N VAL A 42 0.67 -4.42 -8.39
CA VAL A 42 1.35 -5.28 -7.42
C VAL A 42 0.63 -6.62 -7.39
N GLY A 43 1.16 -7.62 -8.09
CA GLY A 43 0.50 -8.91 -8.27
C GLY A 43 0.49 -9.81 -7.03
N ARG A 44 1.40 -9.58 -6.07
CA ARG A 44 1.42 -10.30 -4.80
C ARG A 44 1.74 -9.36 -3.64
N TYR A 45 0.75 -9.18 -2.78
CA TYR A 45 0.85 -8.38 -1.56
C TYR A 45 -0.03 -8.96 -0.47
N GLY A 46 0.17 -8.49 0.75
CA GLY A 46 -0.64 -8.83 1.91
C GLY A 46 -0.29 -7.89 3.06
N GLY A 47 -1.09 -7.92 4.10
CA GLY A 47 -0.89 -6.99 5.19
C GLY A 47 -2.03 -6.97 6.18
N GLU A 48 -1.89 -6.11 7.16
CA GLU A 48 -2.84 -5.93 8.24
C GLU A 48 -3.06 -4.44 8.49
N ILE A 49 -4.29 -4.11 8.83
CA ILE A 49 -4.70 -2.76 9.24
C ILE A 49 -5.29 -2.90 10.64
N GLN A 50 -4.77 -2.11 11.58
CA GLN A 50 -5.37 -1.94 12.89
C GLN A 50 -6.13 -0.62 12.89
N LEU A 51 -7.43 -0.71 13.15
CA LEU A 51 -8.27 0.45 13.35
C LEU A 51 -8.47 0.67 14.85
N ASP A 52 -8.46 1.93 15.26
CA ASP A 52 -8.96 2.32 16.57
C ASP A 52 -10.46 1.95 16.68
N SER A 53 -10.85 1.36 17.82
CA SER A 53 -12.20 0.82 18.03
C SER A 53 -13.28 1.91 18.07
N ASP A 54 -12.93 3.13 18.46
CA ASP A 54 -13.87 4.17 18.85
C ASP A 54 -14.14 5.13 17.70
N ASN A 55 -13.08 5.53 16.97
CA ASN A 55 -13.20 6.49 15.88
C ASN A 55 -13.01 5.86 14.48
N ARG A 56 -12.65 4.56 14.41
CA ARG A 56 -12.33 3.83 13.16
C ARG A 56 -11.20 4.47 12.36
N GLU A 57 -10.36 5.29 12.99
CA GLU A 57 -9.14 5.79 12.37
C GLU A 57 -8.10 4.68 12.27
N VAL A 58 -7.19 4.81 11.31
CA VAL A 58 -6.08 3.87 11.17
C VAL A 58 -5.07 4.16 12.27
N ASP A 59 -4.96 3.25 13.22
CA ASP A 59 -3.93 3.28 14.26
C ASP A 59 -2.59 2.81 13.68
N SER A 60 -2.59 1.68 12.98
CA SER A 60 -1.40 1.19 12.27
C SER A 60 -1.72 0.37 11.02
N MET A 61 -0.76 0.32 10.09
CA MET A 61 -0.86 -0.48 8.87
C MET A 61 0.49 -1.10 8.53
N LEU A 62 0.48 -2.41 8.26
CA LEU A 62 1.59 -3.14 7.67
C LEU A 62 1.15 -3.63 6.28
N LEU A 63 1.90 -3.25 5.25
CA LEU A 63 1.70 -3.74 3.89
C LEU A 63 3.02 -4.29 3.35
N ILE A 64 2.98 -5.52 2.84
CA ILE A 64 4.13 -6.22 2.26
C ILE A 64 3.81 -6.53 0.81
N ALA A 65 4.67 -6.08 -0.09
CA ALA A 65 4.57 -6.31 -1.53
C ALA A 65 5.80 -7.07 -2.03
N GLN A 66 5.59 -7.98 -2.99
CA GLN A 66 6.70 -8.70 -3.64
C GLN A 66 7.14 -7.96 -4.90
N ALA A 67 8.38 -7.45 -4.85
CA ALA A 67 8.95 -6.62 -5.91
C ALA A 67 9.06 -7.37 -7.26
N ASP A 68 9.28 -8.69 -7.25
CA ASP A 68 9.35 -9.54 -8.45
C ASP A 68 7.97 -9.89 -9.03
N LYS A 69 6.89 -9.32 -8.47
CA LYS A 69 5.51 -9.48 -8.92
C LYS A 69 4.88 -8.16 -9.35
N LEU A 70 5.70 -7.16 -9.67
CA LEU A 70 5.27 -5.91 -10.27
C LEU A 70 5.07 -6.10 -11.77
N SER A 71 3.95 -5.63 -12.31
CA SER A 71 3.67 -5.60 -13.76
C SER A 71 3.31 -4.20 -14.19
N LEU A 72 3.97 -3.68 -15.22
CA LEU A 72 3.67 -2.36 -15.80
C LEU A 72 2.22 -2.35 -16.31
N LEU A 73 1.44 -1.35 -15.89
CA LEU A 73 0.07 -1.13 -16.35
C LEU A 73 0.00 -0.16 -17.51
N ASP A 74 1.00 0.72 -17.65
CA ASP A 74 1.00 1.69 -18.73
C ASP A 74 1.21 1.03 -20.08
N LYS A 75 0.40 1.47 -21.05
CA LYS A 75 0.67 1.24 -22.46
C LYS A 75 1.62 2.33 -22.92
N VAL A 76 2.89 1.95 -23.13
CA VAL A 76 3.78 2.77 -23.95
C VAL A 76 3.13 2.86 -25.34
N SER A 77 2.73 4.06 -25.75
CA SER A 77 2.22 4.33 -27.11
C SER A 77 3.37 4.66 -28.05
#